data_AF-A0A3R6A0P4-F1
#
_entry.id   AF-A0A3R6A0P4-F1
#
_cell.length_a   1.000
_cell.length_b   1.000
_cell.length_c   1.000
_cell.angle_alpha   90.00
_cell.angle_beta   90.00
_cell.angle_gamma   90.00
#
_symmetry.space_group_name_H-M   'P 1'
#
loop_
_entity.id
_entity.type
_entity.pdbx_description
1 polymer ?
#
loop_
_entity_poly.entity_id
_entity_poly.type
_entity_poly.pdbx_seq_one_letter_code
_entity_poly.pdbx_strand_id
1 'polypeptide(L)'
;MNTILLVLCNALSCFIISTILFQFMNGKYKKSSRNRYVYIVIETTTVIFTFCINMLNHSILNLVVWGVLTGIIVYVLYYEDIDKPLRRIIECEALVFCMSVCESLGVILLQCILQAADIKNVNETMLYCLEVTFSKVILIFLYYTFINRFVKKSDVPYSKTRYIMYGIILLYSLINMSVIVENFKNGEENYLCAVNMGCIVLADLYLLYFVKMADEKNYYEKQLIALEQQAKVQYEYYLTQAK
;
A
#
# COMPACT_ATOMS: atom_id res chain seq x y z
N MET A 1 -2.89 -12.93 26.09
CA MET A 1 -3.52 -11.77 25.43
C MET A 1 -2.50 -10.99 24.60
N ASN A 2 -1.38 -10.56 25.18
CA ASN A 2 -0.30 -9.86 24.48
C ASN A 2 0.29 -10.63 23.28
N THR A 3 0.47 -11.95 23.40
CA THR A 3 0.99 -12.79 22.31
C THR A 3 0.05 -12.85 21.09
N ILE A 4 -1.27 -12.88 21.32
CA ILE A 4 -2.27 -12.89 20.23
C ILE A 4 -2.24 -11.53 19.51
N LEU A 5 -2.11 -10.45 20.25
CA LEU A 5 -2.00 -9.09 19.72
C LEU A 5 -0.78 -8.93 18.81
N LEU A 6 0.38 -9.39 19.28
CA LEU A 6 1.65 -9.38 18.54
C LEU A 6 1.53 -10.17 17.24
N VAL A 7 0.94 -11.37 17.32
CA VAL A 7 0.68 -12.22 16.14
C VAL A 7 -0.20 -11.50 15.14
N LEU A 8 -1.30 -10.86 15.59
CA LEU A 8 -2.21 -10.13 14.70
C LEU A 8 -1.54 -8.90 14.07
N CYS A 9 -0.76 -8.13 14.83
CA CYS A 9 -0.02 -6.98 14.29
C CYS A 9 1.04 -7.41 13.28
N ASN A 10 1.76 -8.50 13.54
CA ASN A 10 2.70 -9.06 12.58
C ASN A 10 2.00 -9.55 11.30
N ALA A 11 0.89 -10.25 11.44
CA ALA A 11 0.09 -10.71 10.30
C ALA A 11 -0.43 -9.54 9.45
N LEU A 12 -0.97 -8.50 10.11
CA LEU A 12 -1.44 -7.29 9.45
C LEU A 12 -0.28 -6.57 8.74
N SER A 13 0.87 -6.45 9.38
CA SER A 13 2.07 -5.85 8.79
C SER A 13 2.49 -6.56 7.49
N CYS A 14 2.63 -7.88 7.52
CA CYS A 14 2.96 -8.70 6.34
C CYS A 14 1.89 -8.60 5.25
N PHE A 15 0.61 -8.55 5.64
CA PHE A 15 -0.51 -8.38 4.72
C PHE A 15 -0.46 -7.06 3.97
N ILE A 16 -0.19 -5.93 4.66
CA ILE A 16 -0.10 -4.61 4.03
C ILE A 16 1.07 -4.56 3.03
N ILE A 17 2.27 -5.01 3.43
CA ILE A 17 3.46 -5.01 2.57
C ILE A 17 3.21 -5.86 1.32
N SER A 18 2.69 -7.08 1.50
CA SER A 18 2.36 -7.98 0.38
C SER A 18 1.35 -7.32 -0.55
N THR A 19 0.26 -6.78 -0.01
CA THR A 19 -0.80 -6.17 -0.81
C THR A 19 -0.26 -5.00 -1.65
N ILE A 20 0.57 -4.13 -1.07
CA ILE A 20 1.18 -3.01 -1.78
C ILE A 20 2.11 -3.49 -2.88
N LEU A 21 2.94 -4.50 -2.61
CA LEU A 21 3.85 -5.10 -3.59
C LEU A 21 3.07 -5.71 -4.77
N PHE A 22 2.03 -6.50 -4.50
CA PHE A 22 1.19 -7.08 -5.56
C PHE A 22 0.41 -6.01 -6.32
N GLN A 23 -0.09 -4.96 -5.65
CA GLN A 23 -0.72 -3.82 -6.33
C GLN A 23 0.24 -3.09 -7.26
N PHE A 24 1.49 -2.89 -6.84
CA PHE A 24 2.53 -2.31 -7.69
C PHE A 24 2.77 -3.16 -8.94
N MET A 25 3.00 -4.46 -8.77
CA MET A 25 3.27 -5.37 -9.89
C MET A 25 2.10 -5.44 -10.85
N ASN A 26 0.87 -5.54 -10.32
CA ASN A 26 -0.36 -5.57 -11.12
C ASN A 26 -0.63 -4.25 -11.86
N GLY A 27 -0.19 -3.12 -11.31
CA GLY A 27 -0.34 -1.81 -11.94
C GLY A 27 0.68 -1.52 -13.04
N LYS A 28 1.84 -2.18 -13.01
CA LYS A 28 2.97 -1.89 -13.90
C LYS A 28 3.20 -2.94 -14.98
N TYR A 29 3.05 -4.21 -14.65
CA TYR A 29 3.46 -5.33 -15.52
C TYR A 29 2.26 -6.13 -16.02
N LYS A 30 2.47 -6.85 -17.14
CA LYS A 30 1.48 -7.78 -17.65
C LYS A 30 1.56 -9.11 -16.90
N LYS A 31 0.39 -9.71 -16.69
CA LYS A 31 0.22 -11.00 -16.02
C LYS A 31 0.54 -12.15 -16.97
N SER A 32 1.48 -13.01 -16.58
CA SER A 32 1.82 -14.26 -17.27
C SER A 32 0.64 -15.21 -17.41
N SER A 33 -0.19 -15.32 -16.36
CA SER A 33 -1.40 -16.17 -16.39
C SER A 33 -2.66 -15.33 -16.60
N ARG A 34 -3.57 -15.84 -17.45
CA ARG A 34 -4.91 -15.26 -17.62
C ARG A 34 -5.82 -15.53 -16.40
N ASN A 35 -5.51 -16.56 -15.61
CA ASN A 35 -6.35 -16.97 -14.50
C ASN A 35 -6.11 -16.08 -13.26
N ARG A 36 -7.14 -15.33 -12.84
CA ARG A 36 -7.08 -14.43 -11.67
C ARG A 36 -6.83 -15.19 -10.37
N TYR A 37 -7.32 -16.42 -10.22
CA TYR A 37 -7.18 -17.21 -9.00
C TYR A 37 -5.71 -17.51 -8.67
N VAL A 38 -4.85 -17.67 -9.68
CA VAL A 38 -3.41 -17.92 -9.49
C VAL A 38 -2.77 -16.80 -8.68
N TYR A 39 -3.08 -15.54 -9.01
CA TYR A 39 -2.51 -14.38 -8.32
C TYR A 39 -3.03 -14.26 -6.88
N ILE A 40 -4.31 -14.53 -6.65
CA ILE A 40 -4.91 -14.50 -5.30
C ILE A 40 -4.27 -15.57 -4.41
N VAL A 41 -4.11 -16.80 -4.93
CA VAL A 41 -3.50 -17.89 -4.18
C VAL A 41 -2.04 -17.58 -3.86
N ILE A 42 -1.27 -17.06 -4.81
CA ILE A 42 0.15 -16.74 -4.59
C ILE A 42 0.30 -15.56 -3.62
N GLU A 43 -0.52 -14.52 -3.74
CA GLU A 43 -0.55 -13.40 -2.79
C GLU A 43 -0.85 -13.89 -1.37
N THR A 44 -1.91 -14.70 -1.21
CA THR A 44 -2.27 -15.29 0.10
C THR A 44 -1.14 -16.17 0.65
N THR A 45 -0.53 -16.99 -0.20
CA THR A 45 0.60 -17.86 0.18
C THR A 45 1.82 -17.05 0.60
N THR A 46 2.09 -15.94 -0.10
CA THR A 46 3.19 -15.02 0.22
C THR A 46 2.98 -14.36 1.58
N VAL A 47 1.75 -13.94 1.89
CA VAL A 47 1.41 -13.38 3.21
C VAL A 47 1.64 -14.40 4.32
N ILE A 48 1.13 -15.63 4.16
CA ILE A 48 1.28 -16.69 5.17
C ILE A 48 2.76 -17.04 5.36
N PHE A 49 3.49 -17.23 4.26
CA PHE A 49 4.91 -17.59 4.31
C PHE A 49 5.77 -16.50 4.96
N THR A 50 5.61 -15.24 4.55
CA THR A 50 6.36 -14.11 5.14
C THR A 50 5.97 -13.87 6.60
N PHE A 51 4.71 -14.09 6.97
CA PHE A 51 4.28 -14.07 8.37
C PHE A 51 5.00 -15.14 9.20
N CYS A 52 5.07 -16.39 8.72
CA CYS A 52 5.79 -17.47 9.41
C CYS A 52 7.29 -17.16 9.58
N ILE A 53 7.93 -16.58 8.55
CA ILE A 53 9.33 -16.16 8.64
C ILE A 53 9.51 -15.00 9.63
N ASN A 54 8.60 -14.02 9.61
CA ASN A 54 8.66 -12.88 10.51
C ASN A 54 8.53 -13.30 11.99
N MET A 55 7.75 -14.36 12.27
CA MET A 55 7.66 -14.95 13.61
C MET A 55 8.98 -15.54 14.13
N LEU A 56 9.96 -15.80 13.27
CA LEU A 56 11.31 -16.24 13.68
C LEU A 56 12.16 -15.08 14.24
N ASN A 57 11.70 -13.84 14.12
CA ASN A 57 12.29 -12.63 14.70
C ASN A 57 13.78 -12.39 14.30
N HIS A 58 14.18 -12.85 13.12
CA HIS A 58 15.49 -12.60 12.53
C HIS A 58 15.39 -11.54 11.42
N SER A 59 15.79 -10.30 11.70
CA SER A 59 15.62 -9.17 10.78
C SER A 59 16.34 -9.35 9.44
N ILE A 60 17.56 -9.90 9.47
CA ILE A 60 18.35 -10.17 8.24
C ILE A 60 17.67 -11.24 7.39
N LEU A 61 17.17 -12.31 8.03
CA LEU A 61 16.44 -13.36 7.34
C LEU A 61 15.17 -12.81 6.67
N ASN A 62 14.42 -11.97 7.39
CA ASN A 62 13.20 -11.37 6.86
C ASN A 62 13.49 -10.51 5.62
N LEU A 63 14.54 -9.68 5.67
CA LEU A 63 14.97 -8.85 4.53
C LEU A 63 15.40 -9.69 3.32
N VAL A 64 16.21 -10.73 3.55
CA VAL A 64 16.66 -11.64 2.48
C VAL A 64 15.48 -12.39 1.86
N VAL A 65 14.55 -12.88 2.68
CA VAL A 65 13.35 -13.57 2.20
C VAL A 65 12.50 -12.64 1.35
N TRP A 66 12.27 -11.39 1.78
CA TRP A 66 11.52 -10.43 0.99
C TRP A 66 12.17 -10.15 -0.36
N GLY A 67 13.48 -9.94 -0.42
CA GLY A 67 14.16 -9.70 -1.70
C GLY A 67 14.15 -10.93 -2.63
N VAL A 68 14.51 -12.10 -2.12
CA VAL A 68 14.52 -13.33 -2.95
C VAL A 68 13.11 -13.68 -3.44
N LEU A 69 12.13 -13.65 -2.54
CA LEU A 69 10.75 -13.99 -2.86
C LEU A 69 10.14 -13.02 -3.87
N THR A 70 10.39 -11.71 -3.71
CA THR A 70 9.94 -10.68 -4.64
C THR A 70 10.54 -10.90 -6.02
N GLY A 71 11.86 -11.14 -6.10
CA GLY A 71 12.54 -11.45 -7.36
C GLY A 71 11.95 -12.67 -8.09
N ILE A 72 11.69 -13.77 -7.36
CA ILE A 72 11.08 -14.97 -7.93
C ILE A 72 9.66 -14.70 -8.45
N ILE A 73 8.82 -14.04 -7.64
CA ILE A 73 7.43 -13.72 -8.02
C ILE A 73 7.39 -12.88 -9.29
N VAL A 74 8.20 -11.83 -9.37
CA VAL A 74 8.27 -10.93 -10.53
C VAL A 74 8.78 -11.66 -11.76
N TYR A 75 9.79 -12.52 -11.61
CA TYR A 75 10.35 -13.28 -12.71
C TYR A 75 9.36 -14.28 -13.31
N VAL A 76 8.61 -15.00 -12.47
CA VAL A 76 7.71 -16.08 -12.89
C VAL A 76 6.34 -15.56 -13.34
N LEU A 77 5.74 -14.62 -12.60
CA LEU A 77 4.33 -14.25 -12.79
C LEU A 77 4.10 -13.03 -13.67
N TYR A 78 5.13 -12.23 -13.95
CA TYR A 78 4.99 -10.96 -14.63
C TYR A 78 5.99 -10.81 -15.79
N TYR A 79 5.50 -10.23 -16.89
CA TYR A 79 6.31 -9.92 -18.07
C TYR A 79 6.00 -8.52 -18.60
N GLU A 80 6.89 -8.03 -19.47
CA GLU A 80 6.74 -6.76 -20.19
C GLU A 80 7.18 -6.98 -21.64
N ASP A 81 6.52 -6.33 -22.60
CA ASP A 81 6.87 -6.46 -24.02
C ASP A 81 8.27 -5.85 -24.22
N ILE A 82 9.24 -6.68 -24.62
CA ILE A 82 10.68 -6.40 -24.85
C ILE A 82 11.54 -6.49 -23.57
N ASP A 83 12.35 -7.55 -23.51
CA ASP A 83 13.06 -8.10 -22.36
C ASP A 83 14.07 -7.17 -21.66
N LYS A 84 13.82 -6.89 -20.38
CA LYS A 84 14.84 -6.76 -19.32
C LYS A 84 14.28 -7.28 -17.99
N PRO A 85 14.23 -8.61 -17.74
CA PRO A 85 13.74 -9.17 -16.47
C PRO A 85 14.48 -8.58 -15.25
N LEU A 86 15.77 -8.30 -15.41
CA LEU A 86 16.59 -7.62 -14.39
C LEU A 86 16.05 -6.24 -14.00
N ARG A 87 15.55 -5.45 -14.96
CA ARG A 87 14.96 -4.14 -14.66
C ARG A 87 13.72 -4.28 -13.78
N ARG A 88 12.85 -5.24 -14.09
CA ARG A 88 11.62 -5.48 -13.30
C ARG A 88 11.94 -5.88 -11.87
N ILE A 89 12.92 -6.79 -11.72
CA ILE A 89 13.41 -7.23 -10.40
C ILE A 89 13.97 -6.03 -9.65
N ILE A 90 14.89 -5.26 -10.24
CA ILE A 90 15.49 -4.07 -9.61
C ILE A 90 14.43 -3.06 -9.19
N GLU A 91 13.40 -2.80 -10.01
CA GLU A 91 12.33 -1.88 -9.68
C GLU A 91 11.44 -2.38 -8.52
N CYS A 92 11.22 -3.69 -8.40
CA CYS A 92 10.48 -4.28 -7.27
C CYS A 92 11.33 -4.35 -6.00
N GLU A 93 12.62 -4.68 -6.12
CA GLU A 93 13.58 -4.61 -5.01
C GLU A 93 13.70 -3.18 -4.47
N ALA A 94 13.76 -2.18 -5.36
CA ALA A 94 13.74 -0.78 -4.97
C ALA A 94 12.45 -0.41 -4.23
N LEU A 95 11.29 -0.98 -4.61
CA LEU A 95 10.05 -0.79 -3.87
C LEU A 95 10.12 -1.40 -2.46
N VAL A 96 10.59 -2.64 -2.34
CA VAL A 96 10.76 -3.31 -1.03
C VAL A 96 11.69 -2.49 -0.13
N PHE A 97 12.79 -1.99 -0.68
CA PHE A 97 13.69 -1.09 0.03
C PHE A 97 13.00 0.21 0.45
N CYS A 98 12.29 0.89 -0.47
CA CYS A 98 11.53 2.09 -0.14
C CYS A 98 10.48 1.85 0.96
N MET A 99 9.77 0.72 0.93
CA MET A 99 8.81 0.34 1.98
C MET A 99 9.51 0.21 3.34
N SER A 100 10.66 -0.48 3.41
CA SER A 100 11.43 -0.61 4.67
C SER A 100 11.90 0.74 5.24
N VAL A 101 12.31 1.67 4.37
CA VAL A 101 12.67 3.04 4.78
C VAL A 101 11.43 3.78 5.30
N CYS A 102 10.29 3.67 4.63
CA CYS A 102 9.04 4.29 5.09
C CYS A 102 8.60 3.75 6.45
N GLU A 103 8.75 2.45 6.70
CA GLU A 103 8.44 1.85 8.00
C GLU A 103 9.33 2.41 9.10
N SER A 104 10.64 2.43 8.84
CA SER A 104 11.63 2.97 9.78
C SER A 104 11.36 4.43 10.10
N LEU A 105 11.05 5.24 9.07
CA LEU A 105 10.67 6.64 9.25
C LEU A 105 9.40 6.79 10.09
N GLY A 106 8.38 5.96 9.86
CA GLY A 106 7.15 5.98 10.64
C GLY A 106 7.38 5.67 12.12
N VAL A 107 8.19 4.65 12.42
CA VAL A 107 8.56 4.31 13.82
C VAL A 107 9.31 5.46 14.49
N ILE A 108 10.32 6.03 13.83
CA ILE A 108 11.09 7.16 14.37
C ILE A 108 10.19 8.36 14.63
N LEU A 109 9.31 8.71 13.68
CA LEU A 109 8.37 9.81 13.83
C LEU A 109 7.43 9.61 15.03
N LEU A 110 6.91 8.39 15.20
CA LEU A 110 6.06 8.08 16.36
C LEU A 110 6.83 8.24 17.67
N GLN A 111 8.06 7.71 17.75
CA GLN A 111 8.89 7.83 18.95
C GLN A 111 9.16 9.30 19.30
N CYS A 112 9.43 10.15 18.29
CA CYS A 112 9.55 11.59 18.49
C CYS A 112 8.26 12.22 19.05
N ILE A 113 7.09 11.82 18.54
CA ILE A 113 5.79 12.31 19.02
C ILE A 113 5.54 11.89 20.47
N LEU A 114 5.78 10.62 20.80
CA LEU A 114 5.59 10.09 22.16
C LEU A 114 6.53 10.77 23.16
N GLN A 115 7.78 11.00 22.77
CA GLN A 115 8.75 11.73 23.59
C GLN A 115 8.33 13.19 23.81
N ALA A 116 7.82 13.86 22.78
CA ALA A 116 7.31 15.23 22.90
C ALA A 116 6.05 15.33 23.78
N ALA A 117 5.25 14.27 23.85
CA ALA A 117 4.04 14.20 24.66
C ALA A 117 4.28 13.76 26.13
N ASP A 118 5.54 13.48 26.51
CA ASP A 118 5.98 12.94 27.81
C ASP A 118 5.24 11.66 28.24
N ILE A 119 4.90 10.80 27.27
CA ILE A 119 4.22 9.52 27.52
C ILE A 119 5.29 8.43 27.65
N LYS A 120 5.58 8.01 28.89
CA LYS A 120 6.62 7.00 29.20
C LYS A 120 6.09 5.67 29.74
N ASN A 121 4.83 5.63 30.16
CA ASN A 121 4.23 4.48 30.84
C ASN A 121 3.29 3.66 29.93
N VAL A 122 3.71 3.38 28.70
CA VAL A 122 2.94 2.48 27.81
C VAL A 122 3.52 1.07 27.95
N ASN A 123 2.65 0.07 28.13
CA ASN A 123 3.04 -1.33 28.05
C ASN A 123 3.78 -1.64 26.74
N GLU A 124 4.90 -2.35 26.82
CA GLU A 124 5.77 -2.68 25.68
C GLU A 124 5.01 -3.29 24.50
N THR A 125 3.99 -4.11 24.77
CA THR A 125 3.19 -4.75 23.72
C THR A 125 2.34 -3.74 22.96
N MET A 126 1.74 -2.77 23.67
CA MET A 126 0.91 -1.73 23.06
C MET A 126 1.76 -0.70 22.32
N LEU A 127 2.94 -0.38 22.86
CA LEU A 127 3.91 0.45 22.18
C LEU A 127 4.30 -0.16 20.83
N TYR A 128 4.60 -1.46 20.80
CA TYR A 128 4.90 -2.17 19.57
C TYR A 128 3.73 -2.11 18.57
N CYS A 129 2.50 -2.37 19.02
CA CYS A 129 1.32 -2.29 18.16
C CYS A 129 1.10 -0.88 17.60
N LEU A 130 1.36 0.14 18.40
CA LEU A 130 1.28 1.54 17.99
C LEU A 130 2.36 1.87 16.95
N GLU A 131 3.60 1.44 17.15
CA GLU A 131 4.71 1.58 16.22
C GLU A 131 4.40 0.92 14.87
N VAL A 132 3.94 -0.34 14.88
CA VAL A 132 3.54 -1.04 13.67
C VAL A 132 2.41 -0.30 12.97
N THR A 133 1.35 0.08 13.68
CA THR A 133 0.17 0.75 13.10
C THR A 133 0.55 2.09 12.46
N PHE A 134 1.24 2.94 13.21
CA PHE A 134 1.66 4.26 12.72
C PHE A 134 2.60 4.13 11.52
N SER A 135 3.56 3.19 11.57
CA SER A 135 4.45 2.93 10.44
C SER A 135 3.68 2.52 9.17
N LYS A 136 2.61 1.72 9.29
CA LYS A 136 1.78 1.32 8.15
C LYS A 136 0.93 2.45 7.61
N VAL A 137 0.37 3.31 8.47
CA VAL A 137 -0.36 4.52 8.02
C VAL A 137 0.56 5.40 7.18
N ILE A 138 1.77 5.68 7.67
CA ILE A 138 2.76 6.49 6.95
C ILE A 138 3.20 5.81 5.65
N LEU A 139 3.51 4.51 5.67
CA LEU A 139 3.89 3.75 4.49
C LEU A 139 2.79 3.77 3.42
N ILE A 140 1.53 3.49 3.79
CA ILE A 140 0.40 3.47 2.87
C ILE A 140 0.25 4.86 2.23
N PHE A 141 0.28 5.92 3.04
CA PHE A 141 0.17 7.28 2.55
C PHE A 141 1.30 7.66 1.58
N LEU A 142 2.56 7.40 1.95
CA LEU A 142 3.73 7.68 1.12
C LEU A 142 3.71 6.86 -0.16
N TYR A 143 3.24 5.61 -0.10
CA TYR A 143 3.06 4.77 -1.27
C TYR A 143 2.09 5.40 -2.26
N TYR A 144 0.87 5.73 -1.86
CA TYR A 144 -0.13 6.28 -2.79
C TYR A 144 0.19 7.70 -3.28
N THR A 145 0.86 8.50 -2.46
CA THR A 145 1.22 9.89 -2.78
C THR A 145 2.46 9.99 -3.66
N PHE A 146 3.56 9.33 -3.28
CA PHE A 146 4.86 9.49 -3.93
C PHE A 146 5.26 8.27 -4.75
N ILE A 147 5.22 7.07 -4.17
CA ILE A 147 5.79 5.89 -4.84
C ILE A 147 4.95 5.49 -6.06
N ASN A 148 3.63 5.44 -5.92
CA ASN A 148 2.66 5.13 -6.97
C ASN A 148 2.81 6.04 -8.21
N ARG A 149 3.36 7.25 -8.03
CA ARG A 149 3.73 8.17 -9.12
C ARG A 149 4.77 7.57 -10.07
N PHE A 150 5.75 6.86 -9.54
CA PHE A 150 6.85 6.25 -10.30
C PHE A 150 6.51 4.85 -10.87
N VAL A 151 5.32 4.32 -10.54
CA VAL A 151 4.88 2.97 -10.94
C VAL A 151 4.17 3.00 -12.29
N LYS A 152 3.43 4.06 -12.60
CA LYS A 152 2.55 4.09 -13.77
C LYS A 152 3.31 4.31 -15.06
N LYS A 153 3.01 3.44 -16.03
CA LYS A 153 3.30 3.62 -17.45
C LYS A 153 2.22 4.44 -18.18
N SER A 154 1.07 4.67 -17.53
CA SER A 154 -0.09 5.33 -18.13
C SER A 154 -0.04 6.86 -17.96
N ASP A 155 -0.29 7.60 -19.05
CA ASP A 155 -0.40 9.06 -19.13
C ASP A 155 -1.62 9.67 -18.39
N VAL A 156 -2.13 9.00 -17.35
CA VAL A 156 -3.23 9.53 -16.53
C VAL A 156 -2.66 10.65 -15.66
N PRO A 157 -2.98 11.93 -15.93
CA PRO A 157 -2.51 13.05 -15.14
C PRO A 157 -3.15 12.96 -13.75
N TYR A 158 -2.34 13.20 -12.73
CA TYR A 158 -2.82 13.22 -11.35
C TYR A 158 -3.73 14.42 -11.14
N SER A 159 -5.00 14.17 -10.80
CA SER A 159 -5.91 15.25 -10.42
C SER A 159 -5.50 15.86 -9.08
N LYS A 160 -5.59 17.20 -8.96
CA LYS A 160 -5.41 17.92 -7.68
C LYS A 160 -6.36 17.40 -6.59
N THR A 161 -7.56 16.97 -6.97
CA THR A 161 -8.56 16.41 -6.04
C THR A 161 -8.10 15.11 -5.38
N ARG A 162 -7.28 14.31 -6.06
CA ARG A 162 -6.73 13.06 -5.52
C ARG A 162 -5.82 13.31 -4.32
N TYR A 163 -4.90 14.27 -4.44
CA TYR A 163 -3.99 14.63 -3.34
C TYR A 163 -4.71 15.26 -2.15
N ILE A 164 -5.77 16.05 -2.41
CA ILE A 164 -6.61 16.60 -1.34
C ILE A 164 -7.29 15.46 -0.56
N MET A 165 -7.87 14.48 -1.25
CA MET A 165 -8.49 13.32 -0.59
C MET A 165 -7.46 12.51 0.20
N TYR A 166 -6.26 12.27 -0.34
CA TYR A 166 -5.19 11.58 0.39
C TYR A 166 -4.79 12.33 1.67
N GLY A 167 -4.68 13.66 1.60
CA GLY A 167 -4.39 14.49 2.77
C GLY A 167 -5.49 14.44 3.83
N ILE A 168 -6.76 14.46 3.43
CA ILE A 168 -7.91 14.33 4.36
C ILE A 168 -7.88 12.97 5.06
N ILE A 169 -7.65 11.87 4.31
CA ILE A 169 -7.56 10.52 4.89
C ILE A 169 -6.40 10.47 5.89
N LEU A 170 -5.21 10.95 5.53
CA LEU A 170 -4.07 10.99 6.45
C LEU A 170 -4.38 11.77 7.73
N LEU A 171 -4.97 12.96 7.61
CA LEU A 171 -5.34 13.78 8.76
C LEU A 171 -6.33 13.04 9.68
N TYR A 172 -7.33 12.36 9.10
CA TYR A 172 -8.27 11.55 9.86
C TYR A 172 -7.58 10.41 10.62
N SER A 173 -6.66 9.69 9.96
CA SER A 173 -5.88 8.62 10.60
C SER A 173 -4.98 9.16 11.71
N LEU A 174 -4.34 10.31 11.52
CA LEU A 174 -3.52 10.96 12.55
C LEU A 174 -4.35 11.40 13.76
N ILE A 175 -5.56 11.95 13.54
CA ILE A 175 -6.48 12.29 14.64
C ILE A 175 -6.88 11.04 15.42
N ASN A 176 -7.28 9.97 14.74
CA ASN A 176 -7.65 8.72 15.39
C ASN A 176 -6.48 8.12 16.18
N MET A 177 -5.26 8.19 15.65
CA MET A 177 -4.06 7.73 16.36
C MET A 177 -3.77 8.60 17.60
N SER A 178 -3.93 9.93 17.51
CA SER A 178 -3.78 10.82 18.67
C SER A 178 -4.75 10.48 19.80
N VAL A 179 -6.02 10.18 19.48
CA VAL A 179 -7.03 9.76 20.46
C VAL A 179 -6.62 8.45 21.15
N ILE A 180 -6.07 7.49 20.39
CA ILE A 180 -5.58 6.22 20.94
C ILE A 180 -4.39 6.45 21.88
N VAL A 181 -3.46 7.33 21.50
CA VAL A 181 -2.32 7.71 22.33
C VAL A 181 -2.75 8.39 23.63
N GLU A 182 -3.77 9.25 23.58
CA GLU A 182 -4.34 9.90 24.76
C GLU A 182 -5.05 8.91 25.69
N ASN A 183 -5.78 7.94 25.14
CA ASN A 183 -6.38 6.85 25.94
C ASN A 183 -5.32 6.03 26.68
N PHE A 184 -4.16 5.77 26.06
CA PHE A 184 -3.05 5.11 26.74
C PHE A 184 -2.45 5.97 27.86
N LYS A 185 -2.36 7.29 27.67
CA LYS A 185 -1.93 8.21 28.74
C LYS A 185 -2.84 8.14 29.96
N ASN A 186 -4.13 7.92 29.76
CA ASN A 186 -5.13 7.82 30.83
C ASN A 186 -5.17 6.44 31.52
N GLY A 187 -4.34 5.49 31.09
CA GLY A 187 -4.22 4.16 31.71
C GLY A 187 -5.30 3.15 31.30
N GLU A 188 -6.14 3.48 30.31
CA GLU A 188 -7.17 2.57 29.79
C GLU A 188 -6.59 1.66 28.69
N GLU A 189 -5.76 0.69 29.09
CA GLU A 189 -5.22 -0.32 28.17
C GLU A 189 -6.31 -1.33 27.73
N ASN A 190 -7.04 -0.98 26.68
CA ASN A 190 -8.13 -1.80 26.16
C ASN A 190 -7.74 -2.52 24.86
N TYR A 191 -8.02 -3.82 24.78
CA TYR A 191 -7.92 -4.62 23.55
C TYR A 191 -8.66 -3.98 22.36
N LEU A 192 -9.75 -3.26 22.64
CA LEU A 192 -10.50 -2.46 21.66
C LEU A 192 -9.63 -1.42 20.94
N CYS A 193 -8.63 -0.82 21.61
CA CYS A 193 -7.70 0.11 20.98
C CYS A 193 -6.84 -0.59 19.92
N ALA A 194 -6.38 -1.81 20.17
CA ALA A 194 -5.60 -2.57 19.18
C ALA A 194 -6.44 -3.02 17.99
N VAL A 195 -7.70 -3.40 18.21
CA VAL A 195 -8.64 -3.68 17.12
C VAL A 195 -8.88 -2.42 16.29
N ASN A 196 -9.11 -1.27 16.95
CA ASN A 196 -9.29 0.01 16.27
C ASN A 196 -8.06 0.39 15.44
N MET A 197 -6.85 0.20 15.97
CA MET A 197 -5.59 0.41 15.24
C MET A 197 -5.53 -0.43 13.96
N GLY A 198 -5.84 -1.73 14.04
CA GLY A 198 -5.91 -2.60 12.87
C GLY A 198 -6.96 -2.15 11.85
N CYS A 199 -8.14 -1.76 12.33
CA CYS A 199 -9.21 -1.23 11.48
C CYS A 199 -8.82 0.06 10.75
N ILE A 200 -8.09 0.98 11.41
CA ILE A 200 -7.60 2.22 10.79
C ILE A 200 -6.71 1.88 9.59
N VAL A 201 -5.73 0.99 9.77
CA VAL A 201 -4.79 0.63 8.71
C VAL A 201 -5.49 -0.04 7.52
N LEU A 202 -6.44 -0.94 7.80
CA LEU A 202 -7.23 -1.60 6.74
C LEU A 202 -8.16 -0.62 6.02
N ALA A 203 -8.80 0.30 6.75
CA ALA A 203 -9.63 1.35 6.18
C ALA A 203 -8.82 2.28 5.29
N ASP A 204 -7.63 2.70 5.74
CA ASP A 204 -6.74 3.57 4.96
C ASP A 204 -6.30 2.92 3.66
N LEU A 205 -5.87 1.65 3.73
CA LEU A 205 -5.52 0.87 2.54
C LEU A 205 -6.69 0.82 1.56
N TYR A 206 -7.89 0.53 2.05
CA TYR A 206 -9.09 0.43 1.22
C TYR A 206 -9.50 1.78 0.61
N LEU A 207 -9.57 2.84 1.41
CA LEU A 207 -10.02 4.16 0.98
C LEU A 207 -9.05 4.78 -0.03
N LEU A 208 -7.73 4.68 0.21
CA LEU A 208 -6.74 5.20 -0.72
C LEU A 208 -6.72 4.41 -2.03
N TYR A 209 -6.88 3.09 -1.96
CA TYR A 209 -7.08 2.26 -3.14
C TYR A 209 -8.35 2.64 -3.91
N PHE A 210 -9.47 2.85 -3.21
CA PHE A 210 -10.74 3.25 -3.81
C PHE A 210 -10.64 4.61 -4.51
N VAL A 211 -10.03 5.60 -3.85
CA VAL A 211 -9.79 6.93 -4.45
C VAL A 211 -8.94 6.82 -5.71
N LYS A 212 -7.89 5.99 -5.69
CA LYS A 212 -7.06 5.71 -6.87
C LYS A 212 -7.90 5.14 -8.01
N MET A 213 -8.70 4.11 -7.75
CA MET A 213 -9.53 3.45 -8.76
C MET A 213 -10.63 4.36 -9.30
N ALA A 214 -11.27 5.16 -8.45
CA ALA A 214 -12.30 6.12 -8.85
C ALA A 214 -11.74 7.20 -9.79
N ASP A 215 -10.56 7.74 -9.48
CA ASP A 215 -9.94 8.77 -10.33
C ASP A 215 -9.42 8.19 -11.65
N GLU A 216 -8.93 6.95 -11.66
CA GLU A 216 -8.59 6.23 -12.90
C GLU A 216 -9.82 6.00 -13.79
N LYS A 217 -10.92 5.52 -13.21
CA LYS A 217 -12.18 5.34 -13.93
C LYS A 217 -12.67 6.66 -14.55
N ASN A 218 -12.72 7.73 -13.75
CA ASN A 218 -13.15 9.06 -14.21
C ASN A 218 -12.29 9.58 -15.37
N TYR A 219 -10.98 9.28 -15.36
CA TYR A 219 -10.11 9.66 -16.46
C TYR A 219 -10.43 8.89 -17.75
N TYR A 220 -10.59 7.57 -17.67
CA TYR A 220 -10.91 6.76 -18.85
C TYR A 220 -12.29 7.08 -19.42
N GLU A 221 -13.29 7.38 -18.59
CA GLU A 221 -14.60 7.84 -19.07
C GLU A 221 -14.49 9.14 -19.87
N LYS A 222 -13.68 10.10 -19.40
CA LYS A 222 -13.43 11.35 -20.14
C LYS A 222 -12.70 11.11 -21.46
N GLN A 223 -11.73 10.21 -21.50
CA GLN A 223 -11.05 9.83 -22.74
C GLN A 223 -12.01 9.16 -23.73
N LEU A 224 -12.86 8.26 -23.25
CA LEU A 224 -13.84 7.55 -24.09
C LEU A 224 -14.79 8.55 -24.75
N ILE A 225 -15.36 9.48 -23.98
CA ILE A 225 -16.24 10.53 -24.51
C ILE A 225 -15.52 11.38 -25.56
N ALA A 226 -14.26 11.75 -25.33
CA ALA A 226 -13.47 12.51 -26.29
C ALA A 226 -13.23 11.74 -27.60
N LEU A 227 -12.93 10.44 -27.52
CA LEU A 227 -12.76 9.57 -28.68
C LEU A 227 -14.07 9.37 -29.45
N GLU A 228 -15.20 9.20 -28.77
CA GLU A 228 -16.52 9.11 -29.40
C GLU A 228 -16.88 10.40 -30.16
N GLN A 229 -16.58 11.57 -29.56
CA GLN A 229 -16.76 12.85 -30.24
C GLN A 229 -15.86 12.98 -31.47
N GLN A 230 -14.59 12.56 -31.39
CA GLN A 230 -13.69 12.56 -32.54
C GLN A 230 -14.18 11.64 -33.67
N ALA A 231 -14.62 10.43 -33.33
CA ALA A 231 -15.17 9.48 -34.31
C ALA A 231 -16.43 10.03 -34.99
N LYS A 232 -17.30 10.71 -34.23
CA LYS A 232 -18.51 11.36 -34.78
C LYS A 232 -18.17 12.49 -35.76
N VAL A 233 -17.24 13.37 -35.40
CA VAL A 233 -16.80 14.46 -36.29
C VAL A 233 -16.15 13.92 -37.57
N GLN A 234 -15.33 12.86 -37.46
CA GLN A 234 -14.75 12.20 -38.64
C GLN A 234 -15.84 11.59 -39.52
N TYR A 235 -16.83 10.91 -38.94
CA TYR A 235 -17.94 10.34 -39.67
C TYR A 235 -18.76 11.41 -40.42
N GLU A 236 -19.11 12.52 -39.76
CA GLU A 236 -19.81 13.65 -40.37
C GLU A 236 -19.00 14.28 -41.53
N TYR A 237 -17.68 14.38 -41.37
CA TYR A 237 -16.79 14.85 -42.44
C TYR A 237 -16.83 13.94 -43.68
N TYR A 238 -16.75 12.61 -43.50
CA TYR A 238 -16.83 11.66 -44.61
C TYR A 238 -18.19 11.69 -45.32
N LEU A 239 -19.30 11.84 -44.58
CA LEU A 239 -20.62 12.00 -45.18
C LEU A 239 -20.75 13.27 -46.01
N THR A 240 -20.07 14.34 -45.62
CA THR A 240 -20.10 15.62 -46.33
C THR A 240 -19.29 15.56 -47.63
N GLN A 241 -18.20 14.78 -47.68
CA GLN A 241 -17.42 14.57 -48.91
C GLN A 241 -18.08 13.61 -49.92
N ALA A 242 -18.98 12.74 -49.47
CA ALA A 242 -19.69 11.79 -50.32
C ALA A 242 -20.93 12.39 -51.02
N LYS A 243 -21.24 13.66 -50.76
CA LYS A 243 -22.28 14.45 -51.44
C LYS A 243 -21.67 15.41 -52.43
#